data_AF-A0A7U9E074-F1
#
_entry.id   AF-A0A7U9E074-F1
#
_cell.length_a   1.000
_cell.length_b   1.000
_cell.length_c   1.000
_cell.angle_alpha   90.00
_cell.angle_beta   90.00
_cell.angle_gamma   90.00
#
_symmetry.space_group_name_H-M   'P 1'
#
loop_
_entity.id
_entity.type
_entity.pdbx_description
1 polymer ?
#
loop_
_entity_poly.entity_id
_entity_poly.type
_entity_poly.pdbx_seq_one_letter_code
_entity_poly.pdbx_strand_id
1 'polypeptide(L)'
;MWELRLAEAGRRCGTAHADAARVLVLHAARADTGALTRVYSQGTADERRAVLHALPHLVPGPDALPLVEDALRTNDTRLVAAALGPYAARHLDAHQWRHAVLKCLFTGVAVDSVADLARRAHGDDELARMLADYAAERTAADRTVPEDLHRVLALTESGRSAPGTADPHGKES
;
A
#
# COMPACT_ATOMS: atom_id res chain seq x y z
N MET A 1 -25.36 -17.53 -9.37
CA MET A 1 -24.99 -16.49 -8.40
C MET A 1 -23.48 -16.61 -8.17
N TRP A 2 -22.71 -15.57 -8.49
CA TRP A 2 -21.23 -15.59 -8.38
C TRP A 2 -20.79 -15.33 -6.93
N GLU A 3 -21.63 -14.67 -6.15
CA GLU A 3 -21.46 -14.37 -4.73
C GLU A 3 -21.29 -15.67 -3.91
N LEU A 4 -22.08 -16.70 -4.21
CA LEU A 4 -21.91 -18.02 -3.59
C LEU A 4 -20.54 -18.64 -3.92
N ARG A 5 -20.05 -18.48 -5.16
CA ARG A 5 -18.74 -18.99 -5.58
C ARG A 5 -17.60 -18.23 -4.89
N LEU A 6 -17.78 -16.93 -4.69
CA LEU A 6 -16.86 -16.08 -3.91
C LEU A 6 -16.75 -16.59 -2.46
N ALA A 7 -17.89 -16.86 -1.81
CA ALA A 7 -17.95 -17.35 -0.44
C ALA A 7 -17.40 -18.79 -0.31
N GLU A 8 -17.59 -19.63 -1.35
CA GLU A 8 -17.11 -21.01 -1.39
C GLU A 8 -15.63 -21.17 -1.76
N ALA A 9 -14.96 -20.12 -2.24
CA ALA A 9 -13.60 -20.21 -2.80
C ALA A 9 -12.62 -20.91 -1.86
N GLY A 10 -12.61 -20.56 -0.56
CA GLY A 10 -11.73 -21.22 0.42
C GLY A 10 -12.04 -22.70 0.62
N ARG A 11 -13.32 -23.09 0.58
CA ARG A 11 -13.72 -24.51 0.69
C ARG A 11 -13.39 -25.30 -0.57
N ARG A 12 -13.46 -24.68 -1.75
CA ARG A 12 -13.31 -25.34 -3.05
C ARG A 12 -11.87 -25.38 -3.56
N CYS A 13 -11.07 -24.36 -3.25
CA CYS A 13 -9.72 -24.18 -3.80
C CYS A 13 -8.62 -24.29 -2.73
N GLY A 14 -8.98 -24.46 -1.46
CA GLY A 14 -8.07 -24.41 -0.33
C GLY A 14 -7.63 -22.99 0.01
N THR A 15 -7.11 -22.80 1.23
CA THR A 15 -6.72 -21.48 1.76
C THR A 15 -5.64 -20.80 0.92
N ALA A 16 -4.68 -21.57 0.39
CA ALA A 16 -3.57 -21.06 -0.43
C ALA A 16 -4.02 -20.38 -1.73
N HIS A 17 -5.13 -20.83 -2.34
CA HIS A 17 -5.61 -20.30 -3.62
C HIS A 17 -6.91 -19.49 -3.48
N ALA A 18 -7.44 -19.36 -2.26
CA ALA A 18 -8.75 -18.77 -2.02
C ALA A 18 -8.83 -17.32 -2.51
N ASP A 19 -7.80 -16.51 -2.30
CA ASP A 19 -7.78 -15.11 -2.71
C ASP A 19 -7.75 -14.97 -4.23
N ALA A 20 -6.86 -15.72 -4.90
CA ALA A 20 -6.80 -15.74 -6.37
C ALA A 20 -8.13 -16.20 -6.98
N ALA A 21 -8.74 -17.26 -6.44
CA ALA A 21 -10.04 -17.74 -6.88
C ALA A 21 -11.14 -16.67 -6.72
N ARG A 22 -11.17 -15.95 -5.59
CA ARG A 22 -12.14 -14.86 -5.39
C ARG A 22 -11.95 -13.72 -6.36
N VAL A 23 -10.70 -13.29 -6.59
CA VAL A 23 -10.38 -12.25 -7.59
C VAL A 23 -10.84 -12.68 -8.98
N LEU A 24 -10.59 -13.93 -9.38
CA LEU A 24 -11.06 -14.48 -10.66
C LEU A 24 -12.59 -14.53 -10.76
N VAL A 25 -13.30 -14.86 -9.67
CA VAL A 25 -14.76 -14.82 -9.62
C VAL A 25 -15.29 -13.40 -9.82
N LEU A 26 -14.71 -12.40 -9.14
CA LEU A 26 -15.07 -10.98 -9.31
C LEU A 26 -14.83 -10.51 -10.75
N HIS A 27 -13.72 -10.94 -11.34
CA HIS A 27 -13.40 -10.69 -12.75
C HIS A 27 -14.40 -11.31 -13.72
N ALA A 28 -14.68 -12.60 -13.57
CA ALA A 28 -15.60 -13.32 -14.43
C ALA A 28 -17.03 -12.76 -14.33
N ALA A 29 -17.42 -12.29 -13.14
CA ALA A 29 -18.70 -11.62 -12.92
C ALA A 29 -18.75 -10.19 -13.49
N ARG A 30 -17.61 -9.61 -13.87
CA ARG A 30 -17.46 -8.19 -14.21
C ARG A 30 -18.09 -7.29 -13.14
N ALA A 31 -17.78 -7.59 -11.87
CA ALA A 31 -18.35 -6.88 -10.74
C ALA A 31 -18.07 -5.37 -10.84
N ASP A 32 -19.14 -4.58 -10.88
CA ASP A 32 -19.05 -3.13 -10.86
C ASP A 32 -18.73 -2.60 -9.46
N THR A 33 -18.44 -1.30 -9.34
CA THR A 33 -18.11 -0.65 -8.06
C THR A 33 -19.22 -0.85 -7.01
N GLY A 34 -20.50 -0.90 -7.42
CA GLY A 34 -21.62 -1.14 -6.51
C GLY A 34 -21.61 -2.56 -5.95
N ALA A 35 -21.35 -3.57 -6.78
CA ALA A 35 -21.22 -4.96 -6.37
C ALA A 35 -19.99 -5.15 -5.46
N LEU A 36 -18.84 -4.57 -5.82
CA LEU A 36 -17.63 -4.59 -5.02
C LEU A 36 -17.86 -3.94 -3.64
N THR A 37 -18.56 -2.81 -3.61
CA THR A 37 -18.92 -2.13 -2.36
C THR A 37 -19.81 -3.01 -1.48
N ARG A 38 -20.84 -3.66 -2.05
CA ARG A 38 -21.71 -4.58 -1.29
C ARG A 38 -20.94 -5.75 -0.70
N VAL A 39 -20.09 -6.40 -1.50
CA VAL A 39 -19.24 -7.51 -1.04
C VAL A 39 -18.30 -7.04 0.07
N TYR A 40 -17.68 -5.88 -0.08
CA TYR A 40 -16.78 -5.35 0.92
C TYR A 40 -17.49 -5.01 2.23
N SER A 41 -18.66 -4.37 2.18
CA SER A 41 -19.39 -3.96 3.38
C SER A 41 -20.00 -5.12 4.16
N GLN A 42 -20.33 -6.23 3.49
CA GLN A 42 -21.06 -7.36 4.08
C GLN A 42 -20.19 -8.61 4.25
N GLY A 43 -19.03 -8.65 3.59
CA GLY A 43 -18.17 -9.82 3.50
C GLY A 43 -17.22 -9.99 4.69
N THR A 44 -16.69 -11.21 4.77
CA THR A 44 -15.59 -11.59 5.65
C THR A 44 -14.30 -10.82 5.32
N ALA A 45 -13.32 -10.84 6.22
CA ALA A 45 -12.01 -10.23 5.98
C ALA A 45 -11.33 -10.76 4.70
N ASP A 46 -11.53 -12.05 4.37
CA ASP A 46 -10.98 -12.64 3.15
C ASP A 46 -11.70 -12.16 1.88
N GLU A 47 -13.01 -11.97 1.94
CA GLU A 47 -13.78 -11.42 0.81
C GLU A 47 -13.47 -9.94 0.60
N ARG A 48 -13.35 -9.16 1.68
CA ARG A 48 -12.89 -7.77 1.64
C ARG A 48 -11.50 -7.66 1.03
N ARG A 49 -10.57 -8.54 1.42
CA ARG A 49 -9.22 -8.59 0.85
C ARG A 49 -9.25 -8.88 -0.65
N ALA A 50 -10.10 -9.82 -1.09
CA ALA A 50 -10.28 -10.10 -2.51
C ALA A 50 -10.84 -8.90 -3.30
N VAL A 51 -11.77 -8.13 -2.72
CA VAL A 51 -12.25 -6.88 -3.33
C VAL A 51 -11.09 -5.91 -3.55
N LEU A 52 -10.27 -5.66 -2.53
CA LEU A 52 -9.12 -4.75 -2.62
C LEU A 52 -8.13 -5.16 -3.71
N HIS A 53 -7.84 -6.47 -3.83
CA HIS A 53 -6.98 -6.99 -4.90
C HIS A 53 -7.60 -6.89 -6.30
N ALA A 54 -8.93 -6.90 -6.43
CA ALA A 54 -9.62 -6.80 -7.72
C ALA A 54 -9.78 -5.35 -8.21
N LEU A 55 -9.77 -4.36 -7.30
CA LEU A 55 -9.93 -2.94 -7.63
C LEU A 55 -9.07 -2.45 -8.81
N PRO A 56 -7.74 -2.72 -8.87
CA PRO A 56 -6.90 -2.14 -9.92
C PRO A 56 -7.25 -2.61 -11.32
N HIS A 57 -8.05 -3.68 -11.46
CA HIS A 57 -8.42 -4.28 -12.72
C HIS A 57 -9.89 -4.07 -13.10
N LEU A 58 -10.76 -3.78 -12.12
CA LEU A 58 -12.20 -3.62 -12.32
C LEU A 58 -12.68 -2.17 -12.21
N VAL A 59 -11.93 -1.31 -11.51
CA VAL A 59 -12.33 0.08 -11.27
C VAL A 59 -11.24 1.02 -11.83
N PRO A 60 -11.48 1.66 -12.99
CA PRO A 60 -10.50 2.57 -13.60
C PRO A 60 -10.37 3.92 -12.89
N GLY A 61 -11.47 4.43 -12.33
CA GLY A 61 -11.56 5.73 -11.68
C GLY A 61 -11.45 5.65 -10.15
N PRO A 62 -11.52 6.79 -9.44
CA PRO A 62 -11.35 6.85 -7.99
C PRO A 62 -12.58 6.39 -7.19
N ASP A 63 -13.65 5.93 -7.83
CA ASP A 63 -14.95 5.65 -7.18
C ASP A 63 -14.91 4.59 -6.06
N ALA A 64 -13.89 3.71 -6.06
CA ALA A 64 -13.66 2.72 -5.00
C ALA A 64 -12.64 3.16 -3.93
N LEU A 65 -12.17 4.42 -3.97
CA LEU A 65 -11.23 4.96 -2.97
C LEU A 65 -11.76 4.84 -1.52
N PRO A 66 -13.06 5.04 -1.22
CA PRO A 66 -13.58 4.85 0.13
C PRO A 66 -13.35 3.44 0.70
N LEU A 67 -13.24 2.41 -0.15
CA LEU A 67 -12.95 1.04 0.29
C LEU A 67 -11.49 0.89 0.75
N VAL A 68 -10.55 1.54 0.05
CA VAL A 68 -9.14 1.60 0.44
C VAL A 68 -8.99 2.37 1.75
N GLU A 69 -9.60 3.55 1.85
CA GLU A 69 -9.57 4.37 3.07
C GLU A 69 -10.15 3.61 4.26
N ASP A 70 -11.23 2.85 4.06
CA ASP A 70 -11.78 2.01 5.11
C ASP A 70 -10.82 0.91 5.55
N ALA A 71 -10.22 0.18 4.61
CA ALA A 71 -9.25 -0.85 4.91
C ALA A 71 -8.05 -0.30 5.70
N LEU A 72 -7.58 0.89 5.33
CA LEU A 72 -6.51 1.61 6.02
C LEU A 72 -6.88 2.08 7.43
N ARG A 73 -8.17 2.23 7.76
CA ARG A 73 -8.63 2.51 9.13
C ARG A 73 -8.71 1.26 10.01
N THR A 74 -8.71 0.06 9.44
CA THR A 74 -8.76 -1.20 10.22
C THR A 74 -7.43 -1.57 10.86
N ASN A 75 -7.44 -2.46 11.86
CA ASN A 75 -6.22 -3.07 12.42
C ASN A 75 -5.88 -4.44 11.82
N ASP A 76 -6.64 -4.92 10.81
CA ASP A 76 -6.29 -6.16 10.12
C ASP A 76 -5.15 -5.87 9.12
N THR A 77 -3.94 -6.29 9.49
CA THR A 77 -2.73 -6.07 8.69
C THR A 77 -2.82 -6.67 7.29
N ARG A 78 -3.64 -7.71 7.09
CA ARG A 78 -3.86 -8.31 5.76
C ARG A 78 -4.72 -7.42 4.88
N LEU A 79 -5.69 -6.70 5.46
CA LEU A 79 -6.48 -5.69 4.74
C LEU A 79 -5.65 -4.45 4.44
N VAL A 80 -4.84 -3.99 5.39
CA VAL A 80 -3.92 -2.86 5.18
C VAL A 80 -2.95 -3.14 4.03
N ALA A 81 -2.32 -4.32 4.02
CA ALA A 81 -1.41 -4.73 2.95
C ALA A 81 -2.10 -4.77 1.58
N ALA A 82 -3.31 -5.35 1.50
CA ALA A 82 -4.06 -5.42 0.24
C ALA A 82 -4.54 -4.04 -0.24
N ALA A 83 -4.90 -3.14 0.69
CA ALA A 83 -5.33 -1.79 0.38
C ALA A 83 -4.23 -0.96 -0.28
N LEU A 84 -2.97 -1.18 0.10
CA LEU A 84 -1.81 -0.45 -0.41
C LEU A 84 -1.28 -0.97 -1.76
N GLY A 85 -2.09 -1.74 -2.48
CA GLY A 85 -1.80 -2.21 -3.83
C GLY A 85 -1.91 -1.13 -4.93
N PRO A 86 -1.87 -1.55 -6.21
CA PRO A 86 -1.77 -0.62 -7.35
C PRO A 86 -2.92 0.39 -7.48
N TYR A 87 -4.10 0.08 -6.94
CA TYR A 87 -5.22 1.02 -6.94
C TYR A 87 -4.95 2.22 -6.01
N ALA A 88 -4.44 1.99 -4.79
CA ALA A 88 -4.03 3.07 -3.89
C ALA A 88 -2.86 3.87 -4.45
N ALA A 89 -1.89 3.21 -5.10
CA ALA A 89 -0.77 3.91 -5.74
C ALA A 89 -1.22 4.97 -6.77
N ARG A 90 -2.37 4.75 -7.43
CA ARG A 90 -2.96 5.67 -8.42
C ARG A 90 -3.89 6.71 -7.83
N HIS A 91 -4.69 6.35 -6.84
CA HIS A 91 -5.83 7.17 -6.39
C HIS A 91 -5.66 7.77 -4.99
N LEU A 92 -4.79 7.21 -4.14
CA LEU A 92 -4.58 7.72 -2.79
C LEU A 92 -3.74 9.00 -2.82
N ASP A 93 -4.21 10.03 -2.13
CA ASP A 93 -3.48 11.30 -2.04
C ASP A 93 -2.17 11.14 -1.26
N ALA A 94 -1.29 12.13 -1.38
CA ALA A 94 0.03 12.08 -0.78
C ALA A 94 -0.01 12.02 0.76
N HIS A 95 -0.90 12.77 1.40
CA HIS A 95 -1.00 12.83 2.85
C HIS A 95 -1.48 11.49 3.41
N GLN A 96 -2.59 10.96 2.90
CA GLN A 96 -3.12 9.65 3.31
C GLN A 96 -2.11 8.53 3.05
N TRP A 97 -1.40 8.58 1.92
CA TRP A 97 -0.39 7.59 1.59
C TRP A 97 0.79 7.59 2.58
N ARG A 98 1.32 8.75 2.98
CA ARG A 98 2.39 8.83 4.00
C ARG A 98 1.96 8.25 5.34
N HIS A 99 0.75 8.60 5.78
CA HIS A 99 0.19 8.05 7.02
C HIS A 99 -0.01 6.53 6.94
N ALA A 100 -0.37 6.00 5.78
CA ALA A 100 -0.47 4.56 5.57
C ALA A 100 0.89 3.86 5.62
N VAL A 101 1.94 4.47 5.06
CA VAL A 101 3.33 3.97 5.16
C VAL A 101 3.79 3.94 6.63
N LEU A 102 3.58 5.01 7.40
CA LEU A 102 3.87 5.02 8.84
C LEU A 102 3.09 3.93 9.59
N LYS A 103 1.81 3.74 9.24
CA LYS A 103 0.99 2.68 9.82
C LYS A 103 1.57 1.30 9.53
N CYS A 104 2.07 1.05 8.33
CA CYS A 104 2.76 -0.21 8.00
C CYS A 104 3.95 -0.46 8.92
N LEU A 105 4.83 0.54 9.07
CA LEU A 105 6.00 0.45 9.96
C LEU A 105 5.60 0.22 11.42
N PHE A 106 4.53 0.88 11.88
CA PHE A 106 4.02 0.73 13.24
C PHE A 106 3.39 -0.64 13.49
N THR A 107 2.69 -1.20 12.49
CA THR A 107 1.93 -2.46 12.61
C THR A 107 2.67 -3.69 12.10
N GLY A 108 3.90 -3.53 11.59
CA GLY A 108 4.72 -4.62 11.06
C GLY A 108 4.23 -5.15 9.70
N VAL A 109 3.45 -4.38 8.94
CA VAL A 109 3.16 -4.71 7.54
C VAL A 109 4.40 -4.43 6.72
N ALA A 110 4.89 -5.43 5.98
CA ALA A 110 6.06 -5.29 5.12
C ALA A 110 5.86 -4.16 4.11
N VAL A 111 6.79 -3.21 4.05
CA VAL A 111 6.69 -2.07 3.13
C VAL A 111 6.74 -2.48 1.66
N ASP A 112 7.25 -3.69 1.36
CA ASP A 112 7.23 -4.30 0.03
C ASP A 112 5.80 -4.53 -0.51
N SER A 113 4.78 -4.57 0.35
CA SER A 113 3.38 -4.64 -0.10
C SER A 113 2.85 -3.32 -0.65
N VAL A 114 3.55 -2.21 -0.41
CA VAL A 114 3.15 -0.88 -0.87
C VAL A 114 3.53 -0.72 -2.35
N ALA A 115 2.53 -0.74 -3.21
CA ALA A 115 2.73 -0.56 -4.64
C ALA A 115 3.34 0.83 -4.94
N ASP A 116 4.29 0.87 -5.87
CA ASP A 116 5.03 2.06 -6.27
C ASP A 116 5.77 2.80 -5.13
N LEU A 117 6.12 2.11 -4.03
CA LEU A 117 6.76 2.72 -2.87
C LEU A 117 7.97 3.59 -3.25
N ALA A 118 8.93 3.04 -4.00
CA ALA A 118 10.13 3.77 -4.42
C ALA A 118 9.78 5.01 -5.24
N ARG A 119 8.86 4.88 -6.20
CA ARG A 119 8.44 5.98 -7.07
C ARG A 119 7.74 7.10 -6.28
N ARG A 120 6.89 6.74 -5.31
CA ARG A 120 6.14 7.72 -4.51
C ARG A 120 6.94 8.34 -3.38
N ALA A 121 7.89 7.60 -2.80
CA ALA A 121 8.77 8.09 -1.74
C ALA A 121 9.85 9.04 -2.28
N HIS A 122 10.25 8.88 -3.55
CA HIS A 122 11.33 9.66 -4.15
C HIS A 122 11.13 11.17 -4.01
N GLY A 123 12.05 11.84 -3.30
CA GLY A 123 12.02 13.29 -3.08
C GLY A 123 10.90 13.76 -2.14
N ASP A 124 10.27 12.86 -1.37
CA ASP A 124 9.24 13.22 -0.41
C ASP A 124 9.85 13.65 0.93
N ASP A 125 10.17 14.95 1.03
CA ASP A 125 10.76 15.56 2.22
C ASP A 125 9.86 15.44 3.47
N GLU A 126 8.54 15.47 3.29
CA GLU A 126 7.60 15.34 4.40
C GLU A 126 7.58 13.90 4.93
N LEU A 127 7.61 12.90 4.05
CA LEU A 127 7.79 11.52 4.47
C LEU A 127 9.13 11.33 5.19
N ALA A 128 10.22 11.89 4.67
CA ALA A 128 11.54 11.82 5.29
C ALA A 128 11.53 12.38 6.73
N ARG A 129 10.92 13.56 6.91
CA ARG A 129 10.74 14.21 8.21
C ARG A 129 9.93 13.33 9.16
N MET A 130 8.77 12.84 8.71
CA MET A 130 7.90 11.96 9.49
C MET A 130 8.60 10.66 9.94
N LEU A 131 9.43 10.06 9.09
CA LEU A 131 10.20 8.87 9.42
C LEU A 131 11.31 9.16 10.43
N ALA A 132 12.00 10.30 10.29
CA ALA A 132 13.02 10.72 11.24
C ALA A 132 12.42 10.98 12.63
N ASP A 133 11.27 11.67 12.70
CA ASP A 133 10.53 11.91 13.95
C ASP A 133 10.13 10.57 14.59
N TYR A 134 9.58 9.64 13.79
CA TYR A 134 9.20 8.32 14.28
C TYR A 134 10.39 7.52 14.82
N ALA A 135 11.55 7.56 14.15
CA ALA A 135 12.78 6.93 14.65
C ALA A 135 13.23 7.54 15.97
N ALA A 136 13.24 8.88 16.08
CA ALA A 136 13.62 9.59 17.30
C ALA A 136 12.67 9.25 18.47
N GLU A 137 11.36 9.21 18.25
CA GLU A 137 10.37 8.80 19.26
C GLU A 137 10.55 7.35 19.72
N ARG A 138 10.94 6.44 18.82
CA ARG A 138 11.23 5.04 19.16
C ARG A 138 12.48 4.94 20.02
N THR A 139 13.58 5.58 19.60
CA THR A 139 14.85 5.59 20.34
C THR A 139 14.71 6.25 21.70
N ALA A 140 14.02 7.39 21.81
CA ALA A 140 13.79 8.07 23.08
C ALA A 140 12.98 7.22 24.07
N ALA A 141 12.14 6.31 23.56
CA ALA A 141 11.36 5.37 24.35
C ALA A 141 12.09 4.02 24.59
N ASP A 142 13.38 3.92 24.24
CA ASP A 142 14.20 2.68 24.31
C ASP A 142 13.58 1.50 23.53
N ARG A 143 12.95 1.80 22.40
CA ARG A 143 12.33 0.80 21.51
C ARG A 143 13.10 0.70 20.20
N THR A 144 13.25 -0.53 19.68
CA THR A 144 13.93 -0.78 18.40
C THR A 144 13.24 -0.06 17.24
N VAL A 145 14.05 0.54 16.36
CA VAL A 145 13.59 1.13 15.10
C VAL A 145 13.46 0.02 14.03
N PRO A 146 12.33 -0.10 13.32
CA PRO A 146 12.18 -1.11 12.27
C PRO A 146 13.18 -0.90 11.12
N GLU A 147 13.79 -1.99 10.61
CA GLU A 147 14.71 -1.92 9.46
C GLU A 147 14.06 -1.29 8.22
N ASP A 148 12.78 -1.60 7.98
CA ASP A 148 11.97 -1.02 6.92
C ASP A 148 11.95 0.50 6.95
N LEU A 149 12.04 1.12 8.13
CA LEU A 149 12.08 2.59 8.24
C LEU A 149 13.29 3.15 7.49
N HIS A 150 14.47 2.57 7.72
CA HIS A 150 15.70 3.00 7.06
C HIS A 150 15.64 2.75 5.55
N ARG A 151 15.01 1.64 5.13
CA ARG A 151 14.77 1.37 3.70
C ARG A 151 13.91 2.45 3.06
N VAL A 152 12.78 2.83 3.68
CA VAL A 152 11.91 3.88 3.14
C VAL A 152 12.60 5.25 3.17
N LEU A 153 13.34 5.57 4.24
CA LEU A 153 14.08 6.84 4.34
C LEU A 153 15.13 6.96 3.21
N ALA A 154 15.87 5.90 2.90
CA ALA A 154 16.81 5.93 1.78
C ALA A 154 16.13 6.21 0.42
N LEU A 155 14.89 5.75 0.23
CA LEU A 155 14.13 6.01 -1.00
C LEU A 155 13.73 7.49 -1.13
N THR A 156 13.56 8.23 -0.03
CA THR A 156 13.26 9.67 -0.09
C THR A 156 14.49 10.49 -0.49
N GLU A 157 15.69 10.07 -0.08
CA GLU A 157 16.95 10.78 -0.29
C GLU A 157 17.57 10.57 -1.68
N SER A 158 17.22 9.48 -2.37
CA SER A 158 17.84 9.01 -3.62
C SER A 158 17.76 9.97 -4.84
N GLY A 159 17.14 11.15 -4.69
CA GLY A 159 17.07 12.20 -5.72
C GLY A 159 17.98 13.41 -5.47
N ARG A 160 18.62 13.51 -4.30
CA ARG A 160 19.53 14.63 -3.99
C ARG A 160 20.87 14.36 -4.66
N SER A 161 20.96 14.63 -5.97
CA SER A 161 22.25 14.71 -6.66
C SER A 161 23.18 15.58 -5.83
N ALA A 162 24.35 15.04 -5.45
CA ALA A 162 25.38 15.80 -4.76
C ALA A 162 25.64 17.12 -5.52
N PRO A 163 25.86 18.26 -4.83
CA PRO A 163 26.30 19.47 -5.51
C PRO A 163 27.55 19.11 -6.31
N GLY A 164 27.48 19.23 -7.64
CA GLY A 164 28.58 18.89 -8.52
C GLY A 164 29.85 19.57 -8.02
N THR A 165 30.88 18.78 -7.77
CA THR A 165 32.24 19.29 -7.60
C THR A 165 32.57 20.07 -8.86
N ALA A 166 32.43 21.39 -8.79
CA ALA A 166 32.98 22.30 -9.76
C ALA A 166 34.49 22.04 -9.81
N ASP A 167 34.93 21.44 -10.90
CA ASP A 167 36.34 21.23 -11.19
C ASP A 167 36.89 22.57 -11.72
N PRO A 168 37.77 23.28 -11.00
CA PRO A 168 38.43 24.46 -11.52
C PRO A 168 39.78 23.99 -12.04
N HIS A 169 39.84 23.39 -13.24
CA HIS A 169 41.12 23.13 -13.86
C HIS A 169 41.44 24.13 -14.96
N GLY A 170 42.45 24.94 -14.65
CA GLY A 170 42.93 26.07 -15.39
C GLY A 170 43.38 25.71 -16.80
N LYS A 171 43.14 26.67 -17.70
CA LYS A 171 43.89 26.74 -18.95
C LYS A 171 45.18 27.50 -18.67
N GLU A 172 46.32 26.83 -18.67
CA GLU A 172 47.59 27.49 -18.94
C GLU A 172 48.48 26.60 -19.81
N SER A 173 49.03 27.26 -20.85
CA SER A 173 50.08 26.90 -21.81
C SER A 173 49.70 26.01 -22.99
#